data_AF-A0A0U3NPB0-F1
#
_entry.id   AF-A0A0U3NPB0-F1
#
_cell.length_a   1.000
_cell.length_b   1.000
_cell.length_c   1.000
_cell.angle_alpha   90.00
_cell.angle_beta   90.00
_cell.angle_gamma   90.00
#
_symmetry.space_group_name_H-M   'P 1'
#
loop_
_entity.id
_entity.type
_entity.pdbx_description
1 polymer ?
#
loop_
_entity_poly.entity_id
_entity_poly.type
_entity_poly.pdbx_seq_one_letter_code
_entity_poly.pdbx_strand_id
1 'polypeptide(L)'
;MAAAAVLIAALLCAAMIYDTMHLFTPRQTHWPPLARLRGRRAALEAEERWCTGLLMHGRIDGRSYQQRMSGLARAHRVDRLRRHGRSSRHCY
;
A
#
# COMPACT_ATOMS: atom_id res chain seq x y z
N MET A 1 -16.69 25.61 -26.32
CA MET A 1 -15.55 25.13 -25.48
C MET A 1 -15.85 25.12 -23.99
N ALA A 2 -16.55 26.14 -23.44
CA ALA A 2 -16.94 26.17 -22.03
C ALA A 2 -17.80 24.97 -21.59
N ALA A 3 -18.78 24.54 -22.40
CA ALA A 3 -19.64 23.40 -22.07
C ALA A 3 -18.86 22.08 -21.91
N ALA A 4 -17.83 21.84 -22.73
CA ALA A 4 -16.96 20.67 -22.62
C ALA A 4 -16.12 20.72 -21.34
N ALA A 5 -15.58 21.90 -20.99
CA ALA A 5 -14.82 22.08 -19.75
C ALA A 5 -15.69 21.85 -18.51
N VAL A 6 -16.93 22.34 -18.53
CA VAL A 6 -17.90 22.12 -17.44
C VAL A 6 -18.26 20.64 -17.31
N LEU A 7 -18.48 19.95 -18.43
CA LEU A 7 -18.76 18.51 -18.43
C LEU A 7 -17.59 17.70 -17.84
N ILE A 8 -16.36 18.02 -18.26
CA ILE A 8 -15.14 17.36 -17.76
C ILE A 8 -14.98 17.60 -16.25
N ALA A 9 -15.16 18.84 -15.79
CA ALA A 9 -15.10 19.18 -14.38
C ALA A 9 -16.15 18.41 -13.55
N ALA A 10 -17.39 18.33 -14.06
CA ALA A 10 -18.46 17.59 -13.40
C ALA A 10 -18.15 16.08 -13.30
N LEU A 11 -17.60 15.48 -14.35
CA LEU A 11 -17.19 14.07 -14.35
C LEU A 11 -16.06 13.80 -13.35
N LEU A 12 -15.07 14.69 -13.26
CA LEU A 12 -13.98 14.58 -12.29
C LEU A 12 -14.51 14.70 -10.85
N CYS A 13 -15.42 15.64 -10.59
CA CYS A 13 -16.07 15.75 -9.28
C CYS A 13 -16.87 14.49 -8.93
N ALA A 14 -17.64 13.96 -9.87
CA ALA A 14 -18.41 12.73 -9.66
C ALA A 14 -17.50 11.53 -9.38
N ALA A 15 -16.40 11.38 -10.12
CA ALA A 15 -15.41 10.32 -9.90
C ALA A 15 -14.75 10.42 -8.52
N MET A 16 -14.35 11.64 -8.11
CA MET A 16 -13.76 11.87 -6.78
C MET A 16 -14.73 11.54 -5.64
N ILE A 17 -16.00 11.95 -5.78
CA ILE A 17 -17.05 11.65 -4.79
C ILE A 17 -17.29 10.13 -4.75
N TYR A 18 -17.36 9.48 -5.92
CA TYR A 18 -17.54 8.04 -6.02
C TYR A 18 -16.38 7.26 -5.37
N ASP A 19 -15.13 7.62 -5.66
CA ASP A 19 -13.95 7.01 -5.07
C ASP A 19 -13.90 7.21 -3.55
N THR A 20 -14.27 8.42 -3.09
CA THR A 20 -14.35 8.73 -1.66
C THR A 20 -15.42 7.89 -0.98
N MET A 21 -16.62 7.81 -1.56
CA MET A 21 -17.71 6.97 -1.06
C MET A 21 -17.36 5.48 -1.11
N HIS A 22 -16.62 5.04 -2.12
CA HIS A 22 -16.15 3.66 -2.25
C HIS A 22 -15.07 3.32 -1.20
N LEU A 23 -14.20 4.27 -0.86
CA LEU A 23 -13.26 4.14 0.25
C LEU A 23 -13.98 4.03 1.61
N PHE A 24 -15.10 4.73 1.79
CA PHE A 24 -15.91 4.70 3.01
C PHE A 24 -16.94 3.56 3.06
N THR A 25 -17.32 3.01 1.91
CA THR A 25 -18.25 1.90 1.77
C THR A 25 -17.47 0.64 1.42
N PRO A 26 -16.80 -0.03 2.39
CA PRO A 26 -16.21 -1.32 2.12
C PRO A 26 -17.36 -2.31 1.94
N ARG A 27 -17.79 -2.46 0.68
CA ARG A 27 -18.69 -3.53 0.29
C ARG A 27 -18.09 -4.85 0.78
N GLN A 28 -18.91 -5.59 1.52
CA GLN A 28 -18.61 -6.83 2.22
C GLN A 28 -18.05 -7.95 1.32
N THR A 29 -16.79 -7.85 0.90
CA THR A 29 -16.12 -8.97 0.23
C THR A 29 -14.69 -9.11 0.75
N HIS A 30 -14.58 -9.75 1.90
CA HIS A 30 -13.42 -10.59 2.28
C HIS A 30 -12.01 -9.95 2.27
N TRP A 31 -11.91 -8.64 2.51
CA TRP A 31 -10.61 -7.98 2.71
C TRP A 31 -10.11 -8.23 4.14
N PRO A 32 -8.81 -8.57 4.36
CA PRO A 32 -8.25 -8.56 5.69
C PRO A 32 -8.40 -7.14 6.26
N PRO A 33 -8.83 -7.00 7.52
CA PRO A 33 -9.20 -5.70 8.09
C PRO A 33 -8.08 -4.69 7.86
N LEU A 34 -8.42 -3.49 7.39
CA LEU A 34 -7.48 -2.39 7.13
C LEU A 34 -6.57 -2.12 8.33
N ALA A 35 -7.03 -2.41 9.56
CA ALA A 35 -6.23 -2.39 10.78
C ALA A 35 -5.02 -3.35 10.74
N ARG A 36 -5.16 -4.55 10.17
CA ARG A 36 -4.06 -5.52 10.01
C ARG A 36 -3.05 -5.06 8.95
N LEU A 37 -3.51 -4.36 7.92
CA LEU A 37 -2.66 -3.75 6.90
C LEU A 37 -1.89 -2.55 7.44
N ARG A 38 -2.57 -1.68 8.19
CA ARG A 38 -1.95 -0.56 8.90
C ARG A 38 -0.96 -1.04 9.96
N GLY A 39 -1.31 -2.07 10.74
CA GLY A 39 -0.41 -2.67 11.72
C GLY A 39 0.85 -3.27 11.09
N ARG A 40 0.70 -3.97 9.95
CA ARG A 40 1.87 -4.44 9.19
C ARG A 40 2.72 -3.30 8.64
N ARG A 41 2.10 -2.25 8.10
CA ARG A 41 2.83 -1.08 7.57
C ARG A 41 3.57 -0.34 8.68
N ALA A 42 2.93 -0.16 9.83
CA ALA A 42 3.55 0.43 11.02
C ALA A 42 4.73 -0.40 11.54
N ALA A 43 4.62 -1.72 11.55
CA ALA A 43 5.72 -2.61 11.92
C ALA A 43 6.91 -2.49 10.95
N LEU A 44 6.64 -2.41 9.65
CA LEU A 44 7.68 -2.21 8.63
C LEU A 44 8.37 -0.84 8.76
N GLU A 45 7.60 0.22 8.97
CA GLU A 45 8.13 1.57 9.20
C GLU A 45 8.93 1.66 10.51
N ALA A 46 8.53 0.93 11.55
CA ALA A 46 9.28 0.83 12.81
C ALA A 46 10.62 0.10 12.62
N GLU A 47 10.62 -0.99 11.85
CA GLU A 47 11.84 -1.77 11.57
C GLU A 47 12.84 -1.02 10.68
N GLU A 48 12.33 -0.24 9.72
CA GLU A 48 13.15 0.68 8.91
C GLU A 48 13.81 1.74 9.80
N ARG A 49 13.04 2.46 10.63
CA ARG A 49 13.57 3.44 11.58
C ARG A 49 14.61 2.85 12.53
N TRP A 50 14.37 1.63 13.02
CA TRP A 50 15.32 0.92 13.87
C TRP A 50 16.63 0.62 13.15
N CYS A 51 16.56 0.11 11.91
CA CYS A 51 17.76 -0.18 11.11
C CYS A 51 18.53 1.10 10.75
N THR A 52 17.83 2.19 10.41
CA THR A 52 18.47 3.50 10.18
C THR A 52 19.14 4.02 11.44
N GLY A 53 18.50 3.86 12.61
CA GLY A 53 19.10 4.19 13.90
C GLY A 53 20.39 3.42 14.14
N LEU A 54 20.39 2.09 13.92
CA LEU A 54 21.59 1.27 14.08
C LEU A 54 22.71 1.68 13.10
N LEU A 55 22.37 2.02 11.86
CA LEU A 55 23.35 2.49 10.87
C LEU A 55 23.99 3.81 11.28
N MET A 56 23.18 4.77 11.74
CA MET A 56 23.66 6.09 12.19
C MET A 56 24.56 6.00 13.43
N HIS A 57 24.31 5.03 14.31
CA HIS A 57 25.14 4.78 15.49
C HIS A 57 26.35 3.87 15.20
N GLY A 58 26.60 3.51 13.93
CA GLY A 58 27.71 2.63 13.53
C GLY A 58 27.60 1.21 14.07
N ARG A 59 26.41 0.81 14.55
CA ARG A 59 26.15 -0.52 15.13
C ARG A 59 25.98 -1.61 14.07
N ILE A 60 25.67 -1.21 12.84
CA ILE A 60 25.62 -2.08 11.66
C ILE A 60 26.30 -1.37 10.49
N ASP A 61 26.90 -2.15 9.60
CA ASP A 61 27.48 -1.65 8.36
C ASP A 61 26.40 -1.43 7.28
N GLY A 62 26.75 -0.63 6.26
CA GLY A 62 25.85 -0.35 5.14
C GLY A 62 25.44 -1.61 4.37
N ARG A 63 26.28 -2.66 4.39
CA ARG A 63 26.01 -3.93 3.72
C ARG A 63 24.95 -4.75 4.45
N SER A 64 25.02 -4.84 5.78
CA SER A 64 23.98 -5.48 6.60
C SER A 64 22.66 -4.72 6.52
N TYR A 65 22.73 -3.39 6.48
CA TYR A 65 21.54 -2.55 6.23
C TYR A 65 20.89 -2.89 4.88
N GLN A 66 21.67 -2.91 3.79
CA GLN A 66 21.14 -3.25 2.45
C GLN A 66 20.56 -4.66 2.39
N GLN A 67 21.21 -5.65 3.00
CA GLN A 67 20.66 -7.02 3.07
C GLN A 67 19.31 -7.05 3.78
N ARG A 68 19.18 -6.41 4.95
CA ARG A 68 17.90 -6.34 5.68
C ARG A 68 16.82 -5.63 4.87
N MET A 69 17.14 -4.49 4.26
CA MET A 69 16.18 -3.74 3.44
C MET A 69 15.73 -4.52 2.20
N SER A 70 16.64 -5.25 1.57
CA SER A 70 16.31 -6.11 0.42
C SER A 70 15.39 -7.28 0.80
N GLY A 71 15.57 -7.84 2.00
CA GLY A 71 14.69 -8.88 2.55
C GLY A 71 13.26 -8.36 2.78
N LEU A 72 13.15 -7.16 3.36
CA LEU A 72 11.86 -6.49 3.57
C LEU A 72 11.17 -6.14 2.25
N ALA A 73 11.92 -5.64 1.26
CA ALA A 73 11.40 -5.35 -0.08
C ALA A 73 10.89 -6.62 -0.82
N ARG A 74 11.60 -7.75 -0.67
CA ARG A 74 11.16 -9.04 -1.23
C ARG A 74 9.90 -9.57 -0.55
N ALA A 75 9.84 -9.52 0.78
CA ALA A 75 8.65 -9.93 1.53
C ALA A 75 7.41 -9.10 1.11
N HIS A 76 7.60 -7.80 0.88
CA HIS A 76 6.54 -6.92 0.36
C HIS A 76 6.09 -7.29 -1.06
N ARG A 77 7.03 -7.61 -1.96
CA ARG A 77 6.72 -8.04 -3.34
C ARG A 77 5.93 -9.35 -3.36
N VAL A 78 6.30 -10.32 -2.52
CA VAL A 78 5.59 -11.60 -2.39
C VAL A 78 4.17 -11.42 -1.83
N ASP A 79 3.98 -10.55 -0.83
CA ASP A 79 2.63 -10.26 -0.29
C ASP A 79 1.74 -9.58 -1.34
N ARG A 80 2.30 -8.67 -2.15
CA ARG A 80 1.58 -8.02 -3.26
C ARG A 80 1.15 -9.02 -4.33
N LEU A 81 2.07 -9.91 -4.74
CA LEU A 81 1.79 -10.97 -5.70
C LEU A 81 0.75 -11.96 -5.18
N ARG A 82 0.79 -12.31 -3.90
CA ARG A 82 -0.21 -13.19 -3.28
C ARG A 82 -1.62 -12.58 -3.27
N ARG A 83 -1.75 -11.26 -3.21
CA ARG A 83 -3.05 -10.57 -3.36
C ARG A 83 -3.56 -10.60 -4.79
N HIS A 84 -2.70 -10.33 -5.76
CA HIS A 84 -3.10 -10.35 -7.18
C HIS A 84 -3.36 -11.77 -7.70
N GLY A 85 -2.52 -12.76 -7.34
CA GLY A 85 -2.72 -14.16 -7.72
C GLY A 85 -3.97 -14.81 -7.12
N ARG A 86 -4.48 -14.29 -5.99
CA ARG A 86 -5.75 -14.74 -5.40
C ARG A 86 -6.97 -14.06 -6.03
N SER A 87 -6.78 -12.89 -6.65
CA SER A 87 -7.81 -12.19 -7.44
C SER A 87 -8.09 -12.89 -8.78
N SER A 88 -7.13 -13.65 -9.32
CA SER A 88 -7.24 -14.33 -10.62
C SER A 88 -7.87 -15.73 -10.56
N ARG A 89 -8.13 -16.31 -9.38
CA ARG A 89 -8.66 -17.68 -9.24
C ARG A 89 -10.17 -17.78 -9.01
N HIS A 90 -10.89 -16.65 -9.06
CA HIS A 90 -12.35 -16.61 -8.83
C HIS A 90 -13.17 -16.19 -10.06
N CYS A 91 -12.57 -16.21 -11.24
CA CYS A 91 -13.31 -16.15 -12.51
C CYS A 91 -13.35 -17.55 -13.13
N TYR A 92 -14.17 -18.45 -12.58
CA TYR A 92 -14.74 -19.61 -13.27
C TYR A 92 -16.10 -19.90 -12.67
#